data_AF-A0A6J0C0L5-F1
#
_entry.id   AF-A0A6J0C0L5-F1
#
_cell.length_a   1.000
_cell.length_b   1.000
_cell.length_c   1.000
_cell.angle_alpha   90.00
_cell.angle_beta   90.00
_cell.angle_gamma   90.00
#
_symmetry.space_group_name_H-M   'P 1'
#
loop_
_entity.id
_entity.type
_entity.pdbx_description
1 polymer ?
#
loop_
_entity_poly.entity_id
_entity_poly.type
_entity_poly.pdbx_seq_one_letter_code
_entity_poly.pdbx_strand_id
1 'polypeptide(L)'
;MAEGSEIVLFDLRTVHDNFDRALIQDDDVDIKMYLAAYNELYKFFQLMGSVFSFVSSDLKQKIDILAELISKDEENFVTIKSMIQHETENNLLQKADYTNGSRTLLRLHRGLDFISEFLRQLGELSDGDKTSACCQDAYNKTLAKHHPWIIRKGAVVAMYAMPTRELLFKKVS
;
A
#
# COMPACT_ATOMS: atom_id res chain seq x y z
N MET A 1 -24.40 4.85 -22.93
CA MET A 1 -23.33 5.84 -23.18
C MET A 1 -22.37 5.67 -22.03
N ALA A 2 -21.22 5.03 -22.26
CA ALA A 2 -20.23 4.84 -21.20
C ALA A 2 -19.54 6.18 -20.99
N GLU A 3 -19.79 6.80 -19.85
CA GLU A 3 -18.95 7.90 -19.36
C GLU A 3 -17.53 7.35 -19.27
N GLY A 4 -16.64 7.90 -20.11
CA GLY A 4 -15.23 7.59 -20.07
C GLY A 4 -14.72 7.97 -18.69
N SER A 5 -14.45 6.97 -17.86
CA SER A 5 -13.83 7.14 -16.56
C SER A 5 -12.53 7.91 -16.79
N GLU A 6 -12.44 9.11 -16.24
CA GLU A 6 -11.23 9.94 -16.31
C GLU A 6 -10.07 9.07 -15.80
N ILE A 7 -9.09 8.78 -16.67
CA ILE A 7 -7.95 7.97 -16.30
C ILE A 7 -7.13 8.81 -15.33
N VAL A 8 -7.34 8.61 -14.04
CA VAL A 8 -6.54 9.26 -13.01
C VAL A 8 -5.17 8.60 -13.05
N LEU A 9 -4.23 9.27 -13.72
CA LEU A 9 -2.84 8.82 -13.83
C LEU A 9 -2.19 8.83 -12.46
N PHE A 10 -1.23 7.90 -12.31
CA PHE A 10 -0.38 7.81 -11.13
C PHE A 10 0.67 8.93 -11.15
N ASP A 11 0.88 9.59 -10.01
CA ASP A 11 1.94 10.57 -9.83
C ASP A 11 2.81 10.27 -8.60
N LEU A 12 4.07 9.91 -8.85
CA LEU A 12 5.05 9.63 -7.80
C LEU A 12 5.37 10.87 -6.93
N ARG A 13 5.23 12.09 -7.46
CA ARG A 13 5.42 13.32 -6.68
C ARG A 13 4.30 13.47 -5.66
N THR A 14 3.06 13.21 -6.06
CA THR A 14 1.92 13.17 -5.16
C THR A 14 2.09 12.13 -4.04
N VAL A 15 2.69 10.96 -4.32
CA VAL A 15 3.06 9.99 -3.28
C VAL A 15 4.06 10.60 -2.28
N HIS A 16 5.15 11.16 -2.80
CA HIS A 16 6.22 11.75 -1.99
C HIS A 16 5.69 12.89 -1.11
N ASP A 17 4.99 13.85 -1.69
CA ASP A 17 4.53 15.05 -0.98
C ASP A 17 3.52 14.71 0.11
N ASN A 18 2.66 13.70 -0.12
CA ASN A 18 1.75 13.22 0.92
C ASN A 18 2.47 12.48 2.05
N PHE A 19 3.48 11.65 1.75
CA PHE A 19 4.28 11.03 2.81
C PHE A 19 5.10 12.05 3.60
N ASP A 20 5.68 13.04 2.95
CA ASP A 20 6.41 14.13 3.61
C ASP A 20 5.49 14.93 4.55
N ARG A 21 4.30 15.32 4.05
CA ARG A 21 3.28 15.99 4.87
C ARG A 21 2.69 15.12 5.97
N ALA A 22 2.76 13.81 5.84
CA ALA A 22 2.31 12.90 6.89
C ALA A 22 3.27 12.91 8.08
N LEU A 23 4.55 13.23 7.89
CA LEU A 23 5.51 13.35 8.99
C LEU A 23 5.24 14.65 9.76
N ILE A 24 4.85 14.51 11.01
CA ILE A 24 4.57 15.64 11.90
C ILE A 24 5.57 15.67 13.06
N GLN A 25 5.46 16.69 13.91
CA GLN A 25 6.30 16.81 15.10
C GLN A 25 6.15 15.61 16.05
N ASP A 26 7.09 15.48 16.98
CA ASP A 26 7.11 14.43 18.00
C ASP A 26 7.19 12.99 17.46
N ASP A 27 7.80 12.80 16.27
CA ASP A 27 8.00 11.48 15.64
C ASP A 27 6.67 10.74 15.44
N ASP A 28 5.65 11.46 14.98
CA ASP A 28 4.30 10.93 14.74
C ASP A 28 3.89 11.15 13.27
N VAL A 29 2.77 10.54 12.88
CA VAL A 29 2.31 10.51 11.49
C VAL A 29 0.82 10.85 11.40
N ASP A 30 0.48 11.87 10.61
CA ASP A 30 -0.91 12.20 10.26
C ASP A 30 -1.51 11.09 9.37
N ILE A 31 -2.61 10.48 9.85
CA ILE A 31 -3.19 9.32 9.17
C ILE A 31 -3.84 9.75 7.84
N LYS A 32 -4.45 10.94 7.77
CA LYS A 32 -5.14 11.40 6.55
C LYS A 32 -4.15 11.60 5.41
N MET A 33 -2.99 12.21 5.67
CA MET A 33 -1.92 12.37 4.68
C MET A 33 -1.26 11.02 4.32
N TYR A 34 -1.07 10.13 5.31
CA TYR A 34 -0.58 8.77 5.05
C TYR A 34 -1.52 8.02 4.09
N LEU A 35 -2.84 8.06 4.33
CA LEU A 35 -3.83 7.46 3.44
C LEU A 35 -3.91 8.14 2.08
N ALA A 36 -3.66 9.44 1.98
CA ALA A 36 -3.58 10.15 0.70
C ALA A 36 -2.43 9.59 -0.17
N ALA A 37 -1.25 9.36 0.41
CA ALA A 37 -0.14 8.72 -0.29
C ALA A 37 -0.50 7.29 -0.75
N TYR A 38 -1.20 6.53 0.09
CA TYR A 38 -1.65 5.18 -0.25
C TYR A 38 -2.72 5.15 -1.35
N ASN A 39 -3.62 6.13 -1.41
CA ASN A 39 -4.56 6.26 -2.50
C ASN A 39 -3.85 6.50 -3.84
N GLU A 40 -2.75 7.24 -3.84
CA GLU A 40 -1.93 7.43 -5.03
C GLU A 40 -1.19 6.14 -5.42
N LEU A 41 -0.59 5.44 -4.44
CA LEU A 41 0.00 4.11 -4.66
C LEU A 41 -1.02 3.07 -5.15
N TYR A 42 -2.29 3.18 -4.74
CA TYR A 42 -3.35 2.31 -5.23
C TYR A 42 -3.57 2.48 -6.74
N LYS A 43 -3.51 3.71 -7.27
CA LYS A 43 -3.60 3.97 -8.72
C LYS A 43 -2.48 3.26 -9.48
N PHE A 44 -1.25 3.30 -8.97
CA PHE A 44 -0.12 2.56 -9.56
C PHE A 44 -0.46 1.07 -9.73
N PHE A 45 -0.97 0.42 -8.69
CA PHE A 45 -1.35 -0.99 -8.77
C PHE A 45 -2.55 -1.26 -9.68
N GLN A 46 -3.50 -0.33 -9.79
CA GLN A 46 -4.60 -0.45 -10.75
C GLN A 46 -4.10 -0.40 -12.19
N LEU A 47 -3.17 0.50 -12.50
CA LEU A 47 -2.58 0.65 -13.85
C LEU A 47 -1.77 -0.58 -14.29
N MET A 48 -1.24 -1.34 -13.33
CA MET A 48 -0.58 -2.62 -13.62
C MET A 48 -1.55 -3.70 -14.14
N GLY A 49 -2.86 -3.52 -13.92
CA GLY A 49 -3.93 -4.35 -14.46
C GLY A 49 -4.18 -5.63 -13.65
N SER A 50 -4.78 -6.63 -14.30
CA SER A 50 -5.29 -7.85 -13.65
C SER A 50 -4.23 -8.62 -12.85
N VAL A 51 -2.95 -8.52 -13.22
CA VAL A 51 -1.81 -9.13 -12.54
C VAL A 51 -1.73 -8.71 -11.06
N PHE A 52 -2.12 -7.49 -10.72
CA PHE A 52 -2.09 -6.96 -9.35
C PHE A 52 -3.46 -6.71 -8.74
N SER A 53 -4.53 -7.19 -9.38
CA SER A 53 -5.91 -6.99 -8.90
C SER A 53 -6.11 -7.41 -7.44
N PHE A 54 -5.43 -8.48 -7.00
CA PHE A 54 -5.47 -8.93 -5.60
C PHE A 54 -4.75 -7.96 -4.66
N VAL A 55 -3.61 -7.39 -5.08
CA VAL A 55 -2.84 -6.41 -4.29
C VAL A 55 -3.61 -5.10 -4.18
N SER A 56 -4.12 -4.59 -5.31
CA SER A 56 -4.90 -3.36 -5.33
C SER A 56 -6.16 -3.50 -4.46
N SER A 57 -6.85 -4.65 -4.53
CA SER A 57 -8.03 -4.91 -3.70
C SER A 57 -7.69 -4.98 -2.21
N ASP A 58 -6.61 -5.68 -1.84
CA ASP A 58 -6.14 -5.79 -0.46
C ASP A 58 -5.73 -4.43 0.13
N LEU A 59 -5.10 -3.59 -0.70
CA LEU A 59 -4.71 -2.22 -0.36
C LEU A 59 -5.94 -1.33 -0.16
N LYS A 60 -6.87 -1.32 -1.13
CA LYS A 60 -8.10 -0.54 -1.07
C LYS A 60 -8.93 -0.88 0.16
N GLN A 61 -9.09 -2.18 0.46
CA GLN A 61 -9.82 -2.62 1.65
C GLN A 61 -9.25 -2.02 2.94
N LYS A 62 -7.92 -1.96 3.09
CA LYS A 62 -7.27 -1.41 4.29
C LYS A 62 -7.35 0.10 4.38
N ILE A 63 -7.22 0.79 3.24
CA ILE A 63 -7.47 2.22 3.15
C ILE A 63 -8.90 2.51 3.62
N ASP A 64 -9.88 1.75 3.14
CA ASP A 64 -11.29 1.94 3.46
C ASP A 64 -11.59 1.68 4.93
N ILE A 65 -11.00 0.63 5.52
CA ILE A 65 -11.12 0.37 6.96
C ILE A 65 -10.61 1.56 7.77
N LEU A 66 -9.43 2.09 7.47
CA LEU A 66 -8.89 3.23 8.23
C LEU A 66 -9.71 4.50 7.98
N ALA A 67 -10.17 4.75 6.75
CA ALA A 67 -11.04 5.87 6.44
C ALA A 67 -12.36 5.80 7.22
N GLU A 68 -12.96 4.60 7.32
CA GLU A 68 -14.19 4.38 8.10
C GLU A 68 -13.95 4.61 9.60
N LEU A 69 -12.81 4.15 10.14
CA LEU A 69 -12.46 4.38 11.54
C LEU A 69 -12.27 5.87 11.84
N ILE A 70 -11.54 6.59 10.97
CA ILE A 70 -11.41 8.05 11.05
C ILE A 70 -12.78 8.73 11.04
N SER A 71 -13.70 8.32 10.15
CA SER A 71 -15.03 8.94 10.08
C SER A 71 -15.89 8.70 11.32
N LYS A 72 -15.61 7.66 12.09
CA LYS A 72 -16.35 7.32 13.32
C LYS A 72 -15.78 8.01 14.55
N ASP A 73 -14.49 8.33 14.53
CA ASP A 73 -13.76 8.94 15.64
C ASP A 73 -12.61 9.80 15.12
N GLU A 74 -12.94 11.01 14.67
CA GLU A 74 -11.94 11.91 14.09
C GLU A 74 -10.93 12.41 15.11
N GLU A 75 -11.27 12.45 16.40
CA GLU A 75 -10.41 12.98 17.46
C GLU A 75 -9.29 11.98 17.83
N ASN A 76 -9.61 10.70 17.94
CA ASN A 76 -8.62 9.69 18.31
C ASN A 76 -7.83 9.16 17.11
N PHE A 77 -8.33 9.31 15.88
CA PHE A 77 -7.68 8.83 14.66
C PHE A 77 -7.04 9.96 13.83
N VAL A 78 -6.56 11.02 14.48
CA VAL A 78 -5.76 12.07 13.82
C VAL A 78 -4.38 11.54 13.45
N THR A 79 -3.68 10.92 14.41
CA THR A 79 -2.31 10.46 14.23
C THR A 79 -2.16 8.98 14.52
N ILE A 80 -1.07 8.37 14.04
CA ILE A 80 -0.78 6.96 14.31
C ILE A 80 -0.64 6.71 15.81
N LYS A 81 0.05 7.58 16.56
CA LYS A 81 0.19 7.40 18.02
C LYS A 81 -1.13 7.56 18.75
N SER A 82 -1.94 8.58 18.43
CA SER A 82 -3.24 8.79 19.08
C SER A 82 -4.17 7.60 18.86
N MET A 83 -4.18 7.05 17.63
CA MET A 83 -4.95 5.87 17.29
C MET A 83 -4.50 4.66 18.11
N ILE A 84 -3.20 4.37 18.15
CA ILE A 84 -2.65 3.23 18.89
C ILE A 84 -2.97 3.36 20.39
N GLN A 85 -2.83 4.58 20.95
CA GLN A 85 -3.13 4.85 22.35
C GLN A 85 -4.61 4.59 22.64
N HIS A 86 -5.52 5.18 21.87
CA HIS A 86 -6.96 5.00 22.01
C HIS A 86 -7.36 3.52 21.94
N GLU A 87 -6.88 2.80 20.93
CA GLU A 87 -7.22 1.38 20.76
C GLU A 87 -6.66 0.49 21.86
N THR A 88 -5.53 0.88 22.44
CA THR A 88 -4.91 0.17 23.56
C THR A 88 -5.70 0.41 24.86
N GLU A 89 -5.96 1.68 25.20
CA GLU A 89 -6.67 2.07 26.43
C GLU A 89 -8.10 1.50 26.48
N ASN A 90 -8.75 1.37 25.32
CA ASN A 90 -10.09 0.82 25.20
C ASN A 90 -10.12 -0.70 24.95
N ASN A 91 -8.98 -1.39 25.02
CA ASN A 91 -8.85 -2.84 24.79
C ASN A 91 -9.38 -3.32 23.42
N LEU A 92 -9.39 -2.44 22.41
CA LEU A 92 -9.92 -2.73 21.07
C LEU A 92 -8.98 -3.67 20.29
N LEU A 93 -7.71 -3.72 20.66
CA LEU A 93 -6.73 -4.59 20.01
C LEU A 93 -7.02 -6.09 20.19
N GLN A 94 -7.71 -6.50 21.26
CA GLN A 94 -7.99 -7.92 21.55
C GLN A 94 -9.40 -8.35 21.16
N LYS A 95 -10.25 -7.40 20.77
CA LYS A 95 -11.64 -7.65 20.45
C LYS A 95 -11.76 -8.39 19.10
N ALA A 96 -12.31 -9.60 19.12
CA ALA A 96 -12.34 -10.50 17.96
C ALA A 96 -13.32 -10.05 16.87
N ASP A 97 -14.41 -9.40 17.26
CA ASP A 97 -15.47 -8.85 16.41
C ASP A 97 -15.19 -7.40 15.97
N TYR A 98 -13.98 -6.89 16.23
CA TYR A 98 -13.59 -5.52 15.88
C TYR A 98 -12.37 -5.49 14.95
N THR A 99 -12.50 -4.75 13.86
CA THR A 99 -11.39 -4.47 12.96
C THR A 99 -10.69 -3.21 13.45
N ASN A 100 -9.52 -3.36 14.06
CA ASN A 100 -8.75 -2.24 14.59
C ASN A 100 -7.82 -1.61 13.55
N GLY A 101 -7.61 -0.30 13.69
CA GLY A 101 -6.74 0.53 12.89
C GLY A 101 -5.28 0.13 13.04
N SER A 102 -4.82 -0.21 14.24
CA SER A 102 -3.42 -0.59 14.49
C SER A 102 -2.97 -1.82 13.70
N ARG A 103 -3.75 -2.91 13.66
CA ARG A 103 -3.44 -4.09 12.84
C ARG A 103 -3.57 -3.79 11.34
N THR A 104 -4.53 -2.95 10.98
CA THR A 104 -4.75 -2.53 9.57
C THR A 104 -3.56 -1.73 9.06
N LEU A 105 -3.13 -0.73 9.82
CA LEU A 105 -1.95 0.07 9.61
C LEU A 105 -0.69 -0.79 9.55
N LEU A 106 -0.50 -1.75 10.46
CA LEU A 106 0.66 -2.64 10.44
C LEU A 106 0.79 -3.40 9.11
N ARG A 107 -0.33 -3.85 8.54
CA ARG A 107 -0.35 -4.54 7.24
C ARG A 107 -0.05 -3.59 6.09
N LEU A 108 -0.60 -2.37 6.13
CA LEU A 108 -0.24 -1.32 5.17
C LEU A 108 1.25 -1.03 5.24
N HIS A 109 1.79 -0.76 6.42
CA HIS A 109 3.20 -0.42 6.63
C HIS A 109 4.16 -1.51 6.11
N ARG A 110 3.86 -2.79 6.36
CA ARG A 110 4.60 -3.91 5.74
C ARG A 110 4.51 -3.92 4.21
N GLY A 111 3.37 -3.50 3.67
CA GLY A 111 3.19 -3.28 2.24
C GLY A 111 4.03 -2.11 1.70
N LEU A 112 4.20 -1.03 2.48
CA LEU A 112 5.07 0.10 2.10
C LEU A 112 6.54 -0.33 2.00
N ASP A 113 7.01 -1.14 2.94
CA ASP A 113 8.37 -1.71 2.90
C ASP A 113 8.60 -2.49 1.60
N PHE A 114 7.63 -3.33 1.21
CA PHE A 114 7.65 -4.02 -0.09
C PHE A 114 7.66 -3.04 -1.28
N ILE A 115 6.78 -2.05 -1.29
CA ILE A 115 6.65 -1.07 -2.38
C ILE A 115 7.96 -0.28 -2.52
N SER A 116 8.52 0.18 -1.41
CA SER A 116 9.78 0.93 -1.38
C SER A 116 10.93 0.10 -1.95
N GLU A 117 11.11 -1.13 -1.48
CA GLU A 117 12.16 -2.02 -1.98
C GLU A 117 11.95 -2.39 -3.46
N PHE A 118 10.70 -2.61 -3.89
CA PHE A 118 10.39 -2.87 -5.29
C PHE A 118 10.70 -1.68 -6.19
N LEU A 119 10.28 -0.46 -5.82
CA LEU A 119 10.54 0.75 -6.60
C LEU A 119 12.04 1.07 -6.65
N ARG A 120 12.77 0.86 -5.54
CA ARG A 120 14.22 1.00 -5.49
C ARG A 120 14.90 0.09 -6.51
N GLN A 121 14.60 -1.21 -6.49
CA GLN A 121 15.16 -2.16 -7.45
C GLN A 121 14.72 -1.89 -8.89
N LEU A 122 13.47 -1.47 -9.10
CA LEU A 122 12.95 -1.11 -10.41
C LEU A 122 13.72 0.08 -11.03
N GLY A 123 14.19 1.01 -10.20
CA GLY A 123 15.04 2.13 -10.61
C GLY A 123 16.43 1.72 -11.11
N GLU A 124 16.90 0.54 -10.73
CA GLU A 124 18.23 0.00 -11.10
C GLU A 124 18.20 -0.82 -12.41
N LEU A 125 17.00 -1.14 -12.93
CA LEU A 125 16.82 -1.96 -14.13
C LEU A 125 16.99 -1.16 -15.42
N SER A 126 17.41 -1.86 -16.48
CA SER A 126 17.36 -1.36 -17.86
C SER A 126 15.99 -1.65 -18.51
N ASP A 127 15.64 -0.95 -19.59
CA ASP A 127 14.30 -1.01 -20.21
C ASP A 127 13.87 -2.41 -20.66
N GLY A 128 14.82 -3.21 -21.16
CA GLY A 128 14.58 -4.60 -21.60
C GLY A 128 14.47 -5.62 -20.47
N ASP A 129 14.79 -5.25 -19.23
CA ASP A 129 14.83 -6.19 -18.11
C ASP A 129 13.42 -6.56 -17.65
N LYS A 130 13.26 -7.82 -17.22
CA LYS A 130 12.01 -8.30 -16.61
C LYS A 130 11.88 -7.80 -15.19
N THR A 131 10.71 -7.27 -14.85
CA THR A 131 10.42 -6.79 -13.48
C THR A 131 9.99 -7.91 -12.53
N SER A 132 9.79 -9.14 -13.03
CA SER A 132 9.40 -10.29 -12.21
C SER A 132 10.46 -10.67 -11.17
N ALA A 133 11.74 -10.62 -11.53
CA ALA A 133 12.83 -10.98 -10.63
C ALA A 133 12.97 -9.98 -9.47
N CYS A 134 12.94 -8.67 -9.76
CA CYS A 134 13.01 -7.64 -8.72
C CYS A 134 11.76 -7.65 -7.82
N CYS A 135 10.57 -7.86 -8.39
CA CYS A 135 9.34 -7.97 -7.62
C CYS A 135 9.36 -9.18 -6.66
N GLN A 136 9.85 -10.33 -7.12
CA GLN A 136 10.02 -11.53 -6.29
C GLN A 136 11.05 -11.32 -5.19
N ASP A 137 12.19 -10.71 -5.51
CA ASP A 137 13.24 -10.43 -4.51
C ASP A 137 12.75 -9.46 -3.43
N ALA A 138 12.14 -8.34 -3.84
CA ALA A 138 11.53 -7.37 -2.92
C ALA A 138 10.48 -8.04 -2.02
N TYR A 139 9.61 -8.89 -2.58
CA TYR A 139 8.61 -9.65 -1.82
C TYR A 139 9.24 -10.58 -0.78
N ASN A 140 10.27 -11.33 -1.18
CA ASN A 140 10.95 -12.28 -0.30
C ASN A 140 11.69 -11.59 0.86
N LYS A 141 12.27 -10.41 0.61
CA LYS A 141 12.92 -9.58 1.63
C LYS A 141 11.94 -8.97 2.62
N THR A 142 10.67 -8.79 2.26
CA THR A 142 9.70 -8.01 3.03
C THR A 142 8.45 -8.85 3.40
N LEU A 143 7.37 -8.76 2.61
CA LEU A 143 6.05 -9.36 2.88
C LEU A 143 6.07 -10.88 3.08
N ALA A 144 6.97 -11.60 2.43
CA ALA A 144 7.06 -13.07 2.56
C ALA A 144 7.33 -13.52 4.00
N LYS A 145 7.91 -12.67 4.84
CA LYS A 145 8.14 -12.94 6.27
C LYS A 145 6.83 -13.03 7.08
N HIS A 146 5.75 -12.45 6.55
CA HIS A 146 4.46 -12.31 7.24
C HIS A 146 3.34 -13.12 6.58
N HIS A 147 3.55 -13.66 5.39
CA HIS A 147 2.54 -14.40 4.65
C HIS A 147 2.62 -15.93 4.87
N PRO A 148 1.48 -16.61 5.09
CA PRO A 148 1.42 -18.07 5.09
C PRO A 148 1.94 -18.65 3.78
N TRP A 149 2.43 -19.90 3.83
CA TRP A 149 3.03 -20.57 2.68
C TRP A 149 2.17 -20.51 1.40
N ILE A 150 0.86 -20.69 1.53
CA ILE A 150 -0.06 -20.66 0.38
C ILE A 150 -0.13 -19.28 -0.28
N ILE A 151 -0.15 -18.21 0.51
CA ILE A 151 -0.16 -16.83 0.01
C ILE A 151 1.17 -16.52 -0.69
N ARG A 152 2.30 -16.99 -0.14
CA ARG A 152 3.61 -16.85 -0.80
C ARG A 152 3.65 -17.51 -2.16
N LYS A 153 3.12 -18.73 -2.29
CA LYS A 153 3.07 -19.43 -3.58
C LYS A 153 2.20 -18.69 -4.59
N GLY A 154 1.01 -18.24 -4.19
CA GLY A 154 0.14 -17.45 -5.06
C GLY A 154 0.79 -16.14 -5.53
N ALA A 155 1.42 -15.41 -4.61
CA ALA A 155 2.11 -14.16 -4.93
C ALA A 155 3.24 -14.37 -5.95
N VAL A 156 4.10 -15.37 -5.75
CA VAL A 156 5.20 -15.68 -6.70
C VAL A 156 4.66 -16.08 -8.07
N VAL A 157 3.57 -16.84 -8.13
CA VAL A 157 2.91 -17.19 -9.41
C VAL A 157 2.43 -15.93 -10.13
N ALA A 158 1.75 -15.02 -9.43
CA ALA A 158 1.30 -13.76 -10.02
C ALA A 158 2.46 -12.90 -10.54
N MET A 159 3.59 -12.87 -9.83
CA MET A 159 4.77 -12.10 -10.23
C MET A 159 5.42 -12.58 -11.53
N TYR A 160 5.19 -13.82 -11.97
CA TYR A 160 5.67 -14.26 -13.30
C TYR A 160 4.95 -13.57 -14.45
N ALA A 161 3.75 -13.02 -14.22
CA ALA A 161 3.01 -12.25 -15.20
C ALA A 161 3.45 -10.77 -15.28
N MET A 162 4.49 -10.39 -14.52
CA MET A 162 5.08 -9.06 -14.56
C MET A 162 5.67 -8.72 -15.94
N PRO A 163 5.45 -7.49 -16.45
CA PRO A 163 6.01 -7.04 -17.72
C PRO A 163 7.51 -6.71 -17.64
N THR A 164 8.10 -6.32 -18.77
CA THR A 164 9.41 -5.63 -18.80
C THR A 164 9.30 -4.26 -18.16
N ARG A 165 10.44 -3.67 -17.79
CA ARG A 165 10.52 -2.32 -17.23
C ARG A 165 9.87 -1.31 -18.18
N GLU A 166 10.25 -1.31 -19.45
CA GLU A 166 9.69 -0.38 -20.45
C GLU A 166 8.15 -0.44 -20.50
N LEU A 167 7.58 -1.65 -20.54
CA LEU A 167 6.13 -1.82 -20.60
C LEU A 167 5.44 -1.47 -19.28
N LEU A 168 6.11 -1.68 -18.14
CA LEU A 168 5.64 -1.19 -16.85
C LEU A 168 5.52 0.32 -16.86
N PHE A 169 6.59 1.03 -17.22
CA PHE A 169 6.60 2.50 -17.27
C PHE A 169 5.52 3.02 -18.22
N LYS A 170 5.37 2.45 -19.42
CA LYS A 170 4.31 2.81 -20.37
C LYS A 170 2.88 2.68 -19.83
N LYS A 171 2.64 1.84 -18.82
CA LYS A 171 1.31 1.71 -18.19
C LYS A 171 1.06 2.75 -17.11
N VAL A 172 2.12 3.23 -16.46
CA VAL A 172 2.04 4.10 -15.27
C VAL A 172 2.46 5.54 -15.53
N SER A 173 2.82 5.88 -16.77
CA SER A 173 3.16 7.23 -17.24
C SER A 173 2.13 7.79 -18.21
#